data_AF-A0A1B3NLT1-F1
#
_entry.id   AF-A0A1B3NLT1-F1
#
_cell.length_a   1.000
_cell.length_b   1.000
_cell.length_c   1.000
_cell.angle_alpha   90.00
_cell.angle_beta   90.00
_cell.angle_gamma   90.00
#
_symmetry.space_group_name_H-M   'P 1'
#
loop_
_entity.id
_entity.type
_entity.pdbx_description
1 polymer ?
#
loop_
_entity_poly.entity_id
_entity_poly.type
_entity_poly.pdbx_seq_one_letter_code
_entity_poly.pdbx_strand_id
1 'polypeptide(L)'
;MQPTVLLSALILAGLMGMVGQGARTVVGLKKLHDSNATQPPDQATTFLASRLVISLIIGFIAGVLAALAIGLDKLTGAAGATVEVLLGLAAAGYAGADFIEGFMSKAPAITGGAATQTSTGPTGSPSAAVAPQQTEQADRLIMQTSQLSTEIASLQSVLATSAASSNWSSFSAVTQVTPELVARLFVPATPLANIRTHLPHVLAGLRSYGLADRDMLLMALATIRAETEGFVPIDEMKSKFNTEKTPFDLYEPGTPIGKRLGNTQAGDGALFKGRGFIQLTGRDNYTRIGTQMGVDLVAQPAQANQPRIAGLILAQFLANKEDAIRAAAAADDLVQARKLVNGGSHGLDRFKDAYAKGRVVIPEGIEI
;
A
#
# COMPACT_ATOMS: atom_id res chain seq x y z
N MET A 1 -17.75 25.52 23.46
CA MET A 1 -18.26 25.69 22.08
C MET A 1 -19.26 24.58 21.80
N GLN A 2 -20.46 24.86 21.26
CA GLN A 2 -21.43 23.80 20.97
C GLN A 2 -20.88 22.85 19.88
N PRO A 3 -21.11 21.52 19.97
CA PRO A 3 -20.56 20.55 19.01
C PRO A 3 -20.91 20.83 17.55
N THR A 4 -22.11 21.37 17.31
CA THR A 4 -22.60 21.77 15.98
C THR A 4 -21.83 22.94 15.39
N VAL A 5 -21.44 23.91 16.23
CA VAL A 5 -20.67 25.10 15.86
C VAL A 5 -19.20 24.75 15.62
N LEU A 6 -18.68 23.78 16.39
CA LEU A 6 -17.34 23.23 16.19
C LEU A 6 -17.25 22.50 14.84
N LEU A 7 -18.24 21.66 14.55
CA LEU A 7 -18.29 20.91 13.30
C LEU A 7 -18.43 21.83 12.07
N SER A 8 -19.28 22.86 12.15
CA SER A 8 -19.44 23.81 11.05
C SER A 8 -18.17 24.63 10.78
N ALA A 9 -17.43 25.00 11.83
CA ALA A 9 -16.15 25.70 11.70
C ALA A 9 -15.08 24.84 11.01
N LEU A 10 -15.00 23.57 11.38
CA LEU A 10 -14.05 22.61 10.79
C LEU A 10 -14.39 22.31 9.33
N ILE A 11 -15.68 22.13 9.02
CA ILE A 11 -16.15 21.95 7.64
C ILE A 11 -15.82 23.19 6.80
N LEU A 12 -16.13 24.39 7.30
CA LEU A 12 -15.84 25.65 6.61
C LEU A 12 -14.33 25.81 6.34
N ALA A 13 -13.50 25.53 7.35
CA ALA A 13 -12.05 25.59 7.22
C ALA A 13 -11.50 24.61 6.18
N GLY A 14 -11.98 23.36 6.20
CA GLY A 14 -11.61 22.37 5.21
C GLY A 14 -12.05 22.75 3.80
N LEU A 15 -13.27 23.28 3.63
CA LEU A 15 -13.75 23.76 2.34
C LEU A 15 -12.90 24.93 1.82
N MET A 16 -12.46 25.86 2.68
CA MET A 16 -11.55 26.94 2.26
C MET A 16 -10.18 26.40 1.85
N GLY A 17 -9.66 25.41 2.55
CA GLY A 17 -8.45 24.71 2.14
C GLY A 17 -8.58 24.01 0.77
N MET A 18 -9.73 23.40 0.48
CA MET A 18 -10.03 22.84 -0.85
C MET A 18 -10.07 23.92 -1.94
N VAL A 19 -10.62 25.10 -1.65
CA VAL A 19 -10.66 26.22 -2.61
C VAL A 19 -9.24 26.67 -2.98
N GLY A 20 -8.36 26.81 -2.00
CA GLY A 20 -6.94 27.12 -2.23
C GLY A 20 -6.24 26.08 -3.12
N GLN A 21 -6.44 24.80 -2.82
CA GLN A 21 -5.84 23.72 -3.58
C GLN A 21 -6.46 23.53 -4.98
N GLY A 22 -7.74 23.88 -5.13
CA GLY A 22 -8.42 23.99 -6.43
C GLY A 22 -7.77 25.04 -7.33
N ALA A 23 -7.51 26.24 -6.79
CA ALA A 23 -6.81 27.30 -7.52
C ALA A 23 -5.41 26.86 -7.99
N ARG A 24 -4.65 26.18 -7.12
CA ARG A 24 -3.34 25.59 -7.47
C ARG A 24 -3.46 24.58 -8.61
N THR A 25 -4.49 23.72 -8.56
CA THR A 25 -4.67 22.68 -9.57
C THR A 25 -5.02 23.26 -10.94
N VAL A 26 -5.81 24.33 -11.00
CA VAL A 26 -6.10 25.05 -12.26
C VAL A 26 -4.83 25.65 -12.86
N VAL A 27 -3.97 26.28 -12.04
CA VAL A 27 -2.67 26.81 -12.49
C VAL A 27 -1.75 25.68 -12.97
N GLY A 28 -1.72 24.55 -12.26
CA GLY A 28 -0.97 23.36 -12.66
C GLY A 28 -1.47 22.76 -13.99
N LEU A 29 -2.78 22.72 -14.19
CA LEU A 29 -3.40 22.21 -15.41
C LEU A 29 -3.07 23.11 -16.61
N LYS A 30 -3.06 24.44 -16.42
CA LYS A 30 -2.59 25.39 -17.44
C LYS A 30 -1.12 25.15 -17.79
N LYS A 31 -0.24 24.97 -16.80
CA LYS A 31 1.18 24.66 -17.03
C LYS A 31 1.37 23.32 -17.76
N LEU A 32 0.59 22.30 -17.42
CA LEU A 32 0.61 21.00 -18.11
C LEU A 32 0.12 21.14 -19.56
N HIS A 33 -0.93 21.93 -19.81
CA HIS A 33 -1.40 22.22 -21.16
C HIS A 33 -0.35 22.97 -21.98
N ASP A 34 0.25 24.02 -21.42
CA ASP A 34 1.31 24.81 -22.06
C ASP A 34 2.56 23.94 -22.35
N SER A 35 2.89 23.00 -21.44
CA SER A 35 4.02 22.07 -21.62
C SER A 35 3.73 21.01 -22.68
N ASN A 36 2.53 20.40 -22.65
CA ASN A 36 2.11 19.40 -23.64
C ASN A 36 1.96 20.02 -25.05
N ALA A 37 1.67 21.32 -25.16
CA ALA A 37 1.63 22.02 -26.45
C ALA A 37 3.01 22.11 -27.13
N THR A 38 4.10 21.92 -26.39
CA THR A 38 5.49 21.94 -26.89
C THR A 38 6.13 20.56 -27.01
N GLN A 39 5.43 19.49 -26.59
CA GLN A 39 5.95 18.13 -26.60
C GLN A 39 5.36 17.26 -27.72
N PRO A 40 6.13 16.29 -28.25
CA PRO A 40 5.61 15.32 -29.21
C PRO A 40 4.54 14.40 -28.56
N PRO A 41 3.54 13.93 -29.34
CA PRO A 41 2.31 13.31 -28.82
C PRO A 41 2.52 12.05 -27.96
N ASP A 42 3.65 11.37 -28.13
CA ASP A 42 4.12 10.18 -27.43
C ASP A 42 4.68 10.46 -26.02
N GLN A 43 4.92 11.73 -25.66
CA GLN A 43 5.40 12.14 -24.34
C GLN A 43 4.42 13.04 -23.55
N ALA A 44 3.25 13.34 -24.13
CA ALA A 44 2.26 14.19 -23.49
C ALA A 44 1.71 13.55 -22.21
N THR A 45 1.90 14.24 -21.08
CA THR A 45 1.43 13.76 -19.79
C THR A 45 -0.09 13.89 -19.68
N THR A 46 -0.77 12.79 -19.39
CA THR A 46 -2.24 12.77 -19.26
C THR A 46 -2.69 13.24 -17.88
N PHE A 47 -3.74 14.08 -17.84
CA PHE A 47 -4.39 14.46 -16.60
C PHE A 47 -5.08 13.26 -15.94
N LEU A 48 -4.77 13.00 -14.67
CA LEU A 48 -5.40 11.94 -13.89
C LEU A 48 -6.38 12.56 -12.88
N ALA A 49 -7.68 12.33 -13.10
CA ALA A 49 -8.75 12.80 -12.21
C ALA A 49 -8.59 12.29 -10.76
N SER A 50 -7.96 11.13 -10.56
CA SER A 50 -7.64 10.60 -9.22
C SER A 50 -6.64 11.47 -8.46
N ARG A 51 -5.67 12.09 -9.14
CA ARG A 51 -4.72 13.03 -8.52
C ARG A 51 -5.39 14.33 -8.09
N LEU A 52 -6.41 14.79 -8.82
CA LEU A 52 -7.22 15.94 -8.44
C LEU A 52 -7.96 15.68 -7.11
N VAL A 53 -8.58 14.51 -6.97
CA VAL A 53 -9.32 14.16 -5.74
C VAL A 53 -8.38 14.08 -4.53
N ILE A 54 -7.23 13.41 -4.66
CA ILE A 54 -6.22 13.32 -3.59
C ILE A 54 -5.70 14.71 -3.22
N SER A 55 -5.40 15.53 -4.23
CA SER A 55 -4.97 16.92 -4.06
C SER A 55 -6.00 17.71 -3.24
N LEU A 56 -7.28 17.65 -3.60
CA LEU A 56 -8.34 18.36 -2.88
C LEU A 56 -8.50 17.89 -1.43
N ILE A 57 -8.32 16.59 -1.14
CA ILE A 57 -8.33 16.06 0.24
C ILE A 57 -7.17 16.65 1.05
N ILE A 58 -5.97 16.78 0.46
CA ILE A 58 -4.82 17.41 1.12
C ILE A 58 -5.14 18.88 1.43
N GLY A 59 -5.76 19.60 0.49
CA GLY A 59 -6.25 20.96 0.71
C GLY A 59 -7.23 21.06 1.87
N PHE A 60 -8.18 20.13 1.96
CA PHE A 60 -9.14 20.07 3.07
C PHE A 60 -8.46 19.90 4.42
N ILE A 61 -7.51 18.96 4.51
CA ILE A 61 -6.77 18.69 5.75
C ILE A 61 -5.93 19.92 6.15
N ALA A 62 -5.24 20.54 5.20
CA ALA A 62 -4.43 21.74 5.46
C ALA A 62 -5.28 22.91 5.97
N GLY A 63 -6.47 23.12 5.41
CA GLY A 63 -7.43 24.13 5.89
C GLY A 63 -7.89 23.86 7.32
N VAL A 64 -8.22 22.61 7.66
CA VAL A 64 -8.60 22.22 9.02
C VAL A 64 -7.45 22.45 10.02
N LEU A 65 -6.23 22.06 9.66
CA LEU A 65 -5.05 22.25 10.51
C LEU A 65 -4.72 23.73 10.71
N ALA A 66 -4.83 24.54 9.67
CA ALA A 66 -4.63 25.98 9.77
C ALA A 66 -5.68 26.65 10.67
N ALA A 67 -6.94 26.23 10.61
CA ALA A 67 -7.98 26.71 11.51
C ALA A 67 -7.70 26.35 12.98
N LEU A 68 -7.24 25.12 13.24
CA LEU A 68 -6.80 24.70 14.58
C LEU A 68 -5.62 25.52 15.08
N ALA A 69 -4.67 25.89 14.21
CA ALA A 69 -3.50 26.67 14.57
C ALA A 69 -3.80 28.14 14.90
N ILE A 70 -4.75 28.77 14.18
CA ILE A 70 -5.10 30.20 14.37
C ILE A 70 -6.17 30.44 15.45
N GLY A 71 -6.84 29.37 15.90
CA GLY A 71 -7.95 29.39 16.85
C GLY A 71 -9.33 29.36 16.16
N LEU A 72 -10.18 28.40 16.53
CA LEU A 72 -11.52 28.22 15.96
C LEU A 72 -12.53 29.30 16.39
N ASP A 73 -12.23 30.01 17.46
CA ASP A 73 -12.97 31.18 17.93
C ASP A 73 -13.00 32.29 16.87
N LYS A 74 -11.96 32.41 16.04
CA LYS A 74 -11.90 33.38 14.93
C LYS A 74 -12.80 33.04 13.74
N LEU A 75 -13.25 31.79 13.65
CA LEU A 75 -14.21 31.32 12.64
C LEU A 75 -15.67 31.40 13.14
N THR A 76 -15.87 31.55 14.44
CA THR A 76 -17.16 31.32 15.10
C THR A 76 -17.57 32.38 16.11
N GLY A 77 -16.73 33.40 16.29
CA GLY A 77 -17.04 34.57 17.11
C GLY A 77 -18.23 35.37 16.58
N ALA A 78 -18.70 36.33 17.36
CA ALA A 78 -19.91 37.11 17.06
C ALA A 78 -19.88 37.88 15.72
N ALA A 79 -18.68 38.15 15.19
CA ALA A 79 -18.48 38.80 13.88
C ALA A 79 -18.46 37.81 12.69
N GLY A 80 -18.50 36.50 12.94
CA GLY A 80 -18.33 35.47 11.92
C GLY A 80 -16.88 35.37 11.39
N ALA A 81 -16.66 34.47 10.43
CA ALA A 81 -15.35 34.32 9.79
C ALA A 81 -15.02 35.53 8.92
N THR A 82 -13.95 36.25 9.23
CA THR A 82 -13.51 37.39 8.41
C THR A 82 -12.89 36.91 7.10
N VAL A 83 -12.96 37.75 6.07
CA VAL A 83 -12.39 37.46 4.75
C VAL A 83 -10.89 37.16 4.84
N GLU A 84 -10.17 37.86 5.71
CA GLU A 84 -8.74 37.65 5.97
C GLU A 84 -8.45 36.24 6.49
N VAL A 85 -9.26 35.74 7.43
CA VAL A 85 -9.13 34.38 7.98
C VAL A 85 -9.44 33.35 6.89
N LEU A 86 -10.51 33.55 6.12
CA LEU A 86 -10.88 32.63 5.03
C LEU A 86 -9.81 32.58 3.94
N LEU A 87 -9.22 33.72 3.58
CA LEU A 87 -8.09 33.81 2.65
C LEU A 87 -6.83 33.14 3.22
N GLY A 88 -6.55 33.28 4.52
CA GLY A 88 -5.45 32.59 5.18
C GLY A 88 -5.61 31.05 5.15
N LEU A 89 -6.83 30.56 5.35
CA LEU A 89 -7.14 29.13 5.26
C LEU A 89 -7.03 28.59 3.82
N ALA A 90 -7.47 29.39 2.83
CA ALA A 90 -7.26 29.07 1.43
C ALA A 90 -5.77 29.10 1.05
N ALA A 91 -4.99 30.06 1.55
CA ALA A 91 -3.55 30.11 1.34
C ALA A 91 -2.83 28.91 1.95
N ALA A 92 -3.26 28.46 3.14
CA ALA A 92 -2.76 27.23 3.75
C ALA A 92 -3.09 25.99 2.91
N GLY A 93 -4.29 25.91 2.35
CA GLY A 93 -4.67 24.88 1.38
C GLY A 93 -3.81 24.88 0.12
N TYR A 94 -3.47 26.06 -0.39
CA TYR A 94 -2.60 26.26 -1.56
C TYR A 94 -1.12 25.87 -1.28
N ALA A 95 -0.64 26.09 -0.06
CA ALA A 95 0.74 25.83 0.35
C ALA A 95 0.97 24.42 0.93
N GLY A 96 -0.07 23.77 1.47
CA GLY A 96 0.04 22.53 2.25
C GLY A 96 0.64 21.33 1.51
N ALA A 97 0.59 21.31 0.18
CA ALA A 97 1.25 20.27 -0.61
C ALA A 97 2.79 20.33 -0.52
N ASP A 98 3.38 21.54 -0.53
CA ASP A 98 4.83 21.74 -0.52
C ASP A 98 5.45 21.43 0.86
N PHE A 99 4.68 21.61 1.94
CA PHE A 99 5.10 21.28 3.31
C PHE A 99 5.22 19.76 3.51
N ILE A 100 4.30 18.98 2.93
CA ILE A 100 4.31 17.51 2.99
C ILE A 100 5.39 16.93 2.05
N GLU A 101 5.57 17.50 0.86
CA GLU A 101 6.61 17.11 -0.09
C GLU A 101 8.03 17.47 0.41
N GLY A 102 8.17 18.61 1.11
CA GLY A 102 9.39 19.01 1.81
C GLY A 102 9.76 18.13 3.00
N PHE A 103 8.77 17.54 3.67
CA PHE A 103 8.97 16.57 4.75
C PHE A 103 9.34 15.18 4.20
N MET A 104 8.72 14.76 3.09
CA MET A 104 9.03 13.52 2.39
C MET A 104 10.42 13.53 1.72
N SER A 105 10.92 14.70 1.31
CA SER A 105 12.26 14.85 0.74
C SER A 105 13.39 14.99 1.78
N LYS A 106 13.06 15.11 3.08
CA LYS A 106 14.04 15.26 4.17
C LYS A 106 13.96 14.21 5.28
N ALA A 107 13.22 13.12 5.11
CA ALA A 107 13.28 11.99 6.02
C ALA A 107 14.58 11.19 5.79
N PRO A 108 15.47 11.05 6.80
CA PRO A 108 16.67 10.24 6.64
C PRO A 108 16.32 8.75 6.65
N ALA A 109 17.06 7.96 5.86
CA ALA A 109 17.01 6.50 5.89
C ALA A 109 17.29 6.00 7.31
N ILE A 110 16.32 5.27 7.88
CA ILE A 110 16.47 4.60 9.17
C ILE A 110 17.46 3.44 8.97
N THR A 111 18.70 3.63 9.42
CA THR A 111 19.69 2.57 9.59
C THR A 111 20.02 2.49 11.07
N GLY A 112 19.80 1.30 11.65
CA GLY A 112 20.22 0.99 13.02
C GLY A 112 21.74 0.82 13.08
N GLY A 113 22.35 1.31 14.16
CA GLY A 113 23.77 1.11 14.42
C GLY A 113 24.23 1.86 15.66
N ALA A 114 24.82 1.10 16.59
CA ALA A 114 25.30 1.54 17.89
C ALA A 114 26.51 2.49 17.83
N ALA A 115 26.73 3.16 18.97
CA ALA A 115 27.87 3.98 19.43
C ALA A 115 29.22 3.87 18.68
N THR A 116 29.94 5.00 18.57
CA THR A 116 31.31 5.19 19.12
C THR A 116 31.75 6.66 18.96
N GLN A 117 32.28 7.24 20.04
CA GLN A 117 33.04 8.50 20.06
C GLN A 117 34.42 8.28 19.46
N THR A 118 34.92 9.22 18.63
CA THR A 118 36.37 9.50 18.54
C THR A 118 36.60 10.93 18.06
N SER A 119 37.41 11.64 18.83
CA SER A 119 38.04 12.94 18.58
C SER A 119 39.13 12.88 17.51
N THR A 120 39.31 13.95 16.72
CA THR A 120 40.62 14.54 16.38
C THR A 120 40.39 15.93 15.77
N GLY A 121 41.08 16.97 16.29
CA GLY A 121 41.15 18.32 15.69
C GLY A 121 41.97 18.35 14.39
N PRO A 122 42.17 19.54 13.78
CA PRO A 122 43.17 20.45 14.35
C PRO A 122 42.85 21.96 14.28
N THR A 123 43.42 22.66 15.26
CA THR A 123 43.99 24.02 15.30
C THR A 123 43.61 25.06 14.24
N GLY A 124 43.17 26.22 14.72
CA GLY A 124 43.30 27.49 14.01
C GLY A 124 42.46 28.61 14.63
N SER A 125 43.02 29.33 15.61
CA SER A 125 42.60 30.72 15.87
C SER A 125 43.43 31.64 14.96
N PRO A 126 42.85 32.75 14.47
CA PRO A 126 43.13 33.98 15.19
C PRO A 126 41.90 34.87 15.45
N SER A 127 42.03 35.56 16.56
CA SER A 127 41.29 36.72 17.05
C SER A 127 40.98 37.80 16.00
N ALA A 128 39.77 38.36 16.03
CA ALA A 128 39.55 39.81 16.06
C ALA A 128 38.06 40.16 16.29
N ALA A 129 37.81 40.91 17.37
CA ALA A 129 36.78 41.92 17.59
C ALA A 129 35.40 41.73 16.92
N VAL A 130 34.42 41.29 17.71
CA VAL A 130 33.00 41.37 17.37
C VAL A 130 32.32 42.36 18.33
N ALA A 131 31.59 43.30 17.73
CA ALA A 131 30.90 44.41 18.38
C ALA A 131 29.87 43.96 19.45
N PRO A 132 29.60 44.79 20.49
CA PRO A 132 28.73 44.45 21.62
C PRO A 132 27.23 44.22 21.27
N GLN A 133 26.82 44.38 20.01
CA GLN A 133 25.45 44.10 19.57
C GLN A 133 25.17 42.63 19.22
N GLN A 134 26.18 41.83 18.87
CA GLN A 134 25.97 40.42 18.50
C GLN A 134 25.80 39.49 19.72
N THR A 135 26.38 39.86 20.87
CA THR A 135 26.27 39.08 22.12
C THR A 135 24.86 39.13 22.71
N GLU A 136 24.21 40.29 22.70
CA GLU A 136 22.82 40.41 23.19
C GLU A 136 21.81 39.69 22.29
N GLN A 137 22.06 39.65 20.97
CA GLN A 137 21.22 38.87 20.05
C GLN A 137 21.41 37.37 20.24
N ALA A 138 22.64 36.90 20.47
CA ALA A 138 22.93 35.51 20.78
C ALA A 138 22.28 35.07 22.10
N ASP A 139 22.36 35.91 23.14
CA ASP A 139 21.74 35.63 24.44
C ASP A 139 20.21 35.64 24.35
N ARG A 140 19.60 36.53 23.56
CA ARG A 140 18.15 36.50 23.29
C ARG A 140 17.72 35.25 22.51
N LEU A 141 18.54 34.78 21.56
CA LEU A 141 18.26 33.55 20.81
C LEU A 141 18.38 32.30 21.69
N ILE A 142 19.36 32.26 22.59
CA ILE A 142 19.52 31.18 23.58
C ILE A 142 18.33 31.19 24.55
N MET A 143 17.89 32.36 24.99
CA MET A 143 16.72 32.49 25.85
C MET A 143 15.44 32.06 25.14
N GLN A 144 15.22 32.49 23.88
CA GLN A 144 14.08 32.06 23.06
C GLN A 144 14.08 30.55 22.80
N THR A 145 15.23 29.95 22.51
CA THR A 145 15.33 28.50 22.29
C THR A 145 15.07 27.69 23.56
N SER A 146 15.49 28.19 24.72
CA SER A 146 15.15 27.57 26.01
C SER A 146 13.64 27.67 26.35
N GLN A 147 13.00 28.80 26.02
CA GLN A 147 11.57 29.01 26.20
C GLN A 147 10.75 28.11 25.26
N LEU A 148 11.11 28.03 23.98
CA LEU A 148 10.50 27.12 23.01
C LEU A 148 10.66 25.64 23.43
N SER A 149 11.82 25.26 23.97
CA SER A 149 12.04 23.89 24.46
C SER A 149 11.12 23.56 25.64
N THR A 150 10.86 24.55 26.50
CA THR A 150 9.97 24.41 27.66
C THR A 150 8.49 24.36 27.24
N GLU A 151 8.09 25.13 26.22
CA GLU A 151 6.76 25.04 25.61
C GLU A 151 6.54 23.72 24.88
N ILE A 152 7.55 23.20 24.17
CA ILE A 152 7.47 21.88 23.52
C ILE A 152 7.29 20.79 24.57
N ALA A 153 8.04 20.83 25.68
CA ALA A 153 7.91 19.87 26.77
C ALA A 153 6.55 19.97 27.48
N SER A 154 6.01 21.18 27.66
CA SER A 154 4.69 21.37 28.26
C SER A 154 3.57 20.87 27.32
N LEU A 155 3.67 21.13 26.01
CA LEU A 155 2.75 20.60 25.00
C LEU A 155 2.80 19.08 24.91
N GLN A 156 3.98 18.46 24.99
CA GLN A 156 4.14 17.01 25.07
C GLN A 156 3.49 16.43 26.33
N SER A 157 3.61 17.11 27.47
CA SER A 157 2.96 16.67 28.72
C SER A 157 1.44 16.80 28.68
N VAL A 158 0.90 17.86 28.07
CA VAL A 158 -0.55 18.06 27.87
C VAL A 158 -1.09 17.04 26.87
N LEU A 159 -0.35 16.74 25.81
CA LEU A 159 -0.68 15.66 24.86
C LEU A 159 -0.70 14.30 25.56
N ALA A 160 0.31 13.97 26.37
CA ALA A 160 0.37 12.72 27.13
C ALA A 160 -0.78 12.62 28.16
N THR A 161 -1.15 13.71 28.82
CA THR A 161 -2.23 13.75 29.79
C THR A 161 -3.61 13.66 29.11
N SER A 162 -3.76 14.26 27.93
CA SER A 162 -4.97 14.17 27.09
C SER A 162 -5.16 12.80 26.44
N ALA A 163 -4.07 12.10 26.13
CA ALA A 163 -4.08 10.72 25.63
C ALA A 163 -4.50 9.71 26.70
N ALA A 164 -4.30 10.04 27.98
CA ALA A 164 -4.75 9.22 29.11
C ALA A 164 -6.21 9.50 29.51
N SER A 165 -6.74 10.71 29.27
CA SER A 165 -8.10 11.10 29.67
C SER A 165 -9.12 11.08 28.53
N SER A 166 -8.68 10.95 27.27
CA SER A 166 -9.55 10.66 26.14
C SER A 166 -9.35 9.20 25.76
N ASN A 167 -10.44 8.52 25.42
CA ASN A 167 -10.50 7.10 25.08
C ASN A 167 -9.81 6.77 23.72
N TRP A 168 -8.69 7.45 23.41
CA TRP A 168 -7.92 7.38 22.18
C TRP A 168 -7.05 6.12 22.07
N SER A 169 -7.22 5.17 22.98
CA SER A 169 -6.74 3.79 22.82
C SER A 169 -7.52 3.02 21.72
N SER A 170 -8.43 3.68 20.99
CA SER A 170 -9.33 3.06 20.00
C SER A 170 -9.00 3.36 18.53
N PHE A 171 -7.83 3.91 18.20
CA PHE A 171 -7.22 3.57 16.91
C PHE A 171 -6.55 2.22 17.13
N SER A 172 -7.35 1.14 17.11
CA SER A 172 -6.77 -0.18 16.99
C SER A 172 -5.87 -0.13 15.76
N ALA A 173 -4.56 -0.29 15.95
CA ALA A 173 -3.67 -0.68 14.87
C ALA A 173 -4.41 -1.80 14.11
N VAL A 174 -4.37 -1.80 12.77
CA VAL A 174 -4.96 -2.92 12.02
C VAL A 174 -4.17 -4.16 12.40
N THR A 175 -4.68 -4.89 13.39
CA THR A 175 -4.05 -6.08 13.94
C THR A 175 -4.41 -7.29 13.11
N GLN A 176 -5.45 -7.24 12.28
CA GLN A 176 -5.94 -8.39 11.51
C GLN A 176 -6.09 -8.09 10.03
N VAL A 177 -5.87 -9.11 9.20
CA VAL A 177 -6.10 -9.02 7.75
C VAL A 177 -7.60 -8.91 7.45
N THR A 178 -8.04 -7.76 6.93
CA THR A 178 -9.44 -7.54 6.54
C THR A 178 -9.64 -7.54 5.01
N PRO A 179 -10.84 -7.88 4.51
CA PRO A 179 -11.17 -7.78 3.09
C PRO A 179 -10.96 -6.37 2.52
N GLU A 180 -11.26 -5.32 3.28
CA GLU A 180 -11.11 -3.92 2.89
C GLU A 180 -9.64 -3.53 2.76
N LEU A 181 -8.78 -4.06 3.62
CA LEU A 181 -7.34 -3.92 3.50
C LEU A 181 -6.84 -4.58 2.22
N VAL A 182 -7.23 -5.85 2.00
CA VAL A 182 -6.84 -6.61 0.81
C VAL A 182 -7.32 -5.94 -0.47
N ALA A 183 -8.54 -5.39 -0.50
CA ALA A 183 -9.09 -4.71 -1.67
C ALA A 183 -8.22 -3.55 -2.19
N ARG A 184 -7.44 -2.90 -1.32
CA ARG A 184 -6.50 -1.82 -1.71
C ARG A 184 -5.38 -2.32 -2.62
N LEU A 185 -5.03 -3.60 -2.55
CA LEU A 185 -4.03 -4.24 -3.42
C LEU A 185 -4.64 -4.65 -4.78
N PHE A 186 -5.97 -4.64 -4.91
CA PHE A 186 -6.72 -5.21 -6.03
C PHE A 186 -7.47 -4.15 -6.88
N VAL A 187 -7.17 -2.86 -6.69
CA VAL A 187 -7.83 -1.74 -7.38
C VAL A 187 -7.48 -1.73 -8.89
N PRO A 188 -8.44 -1.42 -9.80
CA PRO A 188 -9.87 -1.12 -9.56
C PRO A 188 -10.85 -2.27 -9.88
N ALA A 189 -10.38 -3.47 -10.23
CA ALA A 189 -11.18 -4.45 -10.97
C ALA A 189 -11.79 -5.59 -10.13
N THR A 190 -11.42 -5.74 -8.85
CA THR A 190 -11.83 -6.91 -8.06
C THR A 190 -13.01 -6.60 -7.13
N PRO A 191 -14.13 -7.34 -7.24
CA PRO A 191 -15.27 -7.15 -6.33
C PRO A 191 -14.91 -7.46 -4.88
N LEU A 192 -15.20 -6.53 -3.96
CA LEU A 192 -14.99 -6.72 -2.52
C LEU A 192 -15.73 -7.97 -1.99
N ALA A 193 -16.89 -8.31 -2.56
CA ALA A 193 -17.64 -9.51 -2.21
C ALA A 193 -16.84 -10.81 -2.42
N ASN A 194 -16.06 -10.89 -3.50
CA ASN A 194 -15.22 -12.05 -3.79
C ASN A 194 -14.11 -12.16 -2.73
N ILE A 195 -13.45 -11.03 -2.41
CA ILE A 195 -12.42 -10.98 -1.37
C ILE A 195 -13.01 -11.41 -0.02
N ARG A 196 -14.15 -10.86 0.38
CA ARG A 196 -14.85 -11.25 1.63
C ARG A 196 -15.16 -12.74 1.69
N THR A 197 -15.58 -13.32 0.57
CA THR A 197 -15.96 -14.73 0.48
C THR A 197 -14.74 -15.66 0.56
N HIS A 198 -13.64 -15.28 -0.07
CA HIS A 198 -12.53 -16.19 -0.34
C HIS A 198 -11.30 -15.97 0.56
N LEU A 199 -11.10 -14.76 1.08
CA LEU A 199 -9.95 -14.42 1.93
C LEU A 199 -9.81 -15.34 3.15
N PRO A 200 -10.89 -15.71 3.89
CA PRO A 200 -10.77 -16.62 5.02
C PRO A 200 -10.13 -17.96 4.66
N HIS A 201 -10.38 -18.47 3.44
CA HIS A 201 -9.81 -19.74 2.96
C HIS A 201 -8.33 -19.62 2.60
N VAL A 202 -7.90 -18.47 2.08
CA VAL A 202 -6.48 -18.18 1.82
C VAL A 202 -5.72 -18.10 3.15
N LEU A 203 -6.23 -17.34 4.11
CA LEU A 203 -5.61 -17.19 5.44
C LEU A 203 -5.55 -18.54 6.18
N ALA A 204 -6.64 -19.32 6.15
CA ALA A 204 -6.66 -20.67 6.73
C ALA A 204 -5.64 -21.61 6.08
N GLY A 205 -5.45 -21.50 4.76
CA GLY A 205 -4.40 -22.22 4.04
C GLY A 205 -3.02 -21.87 4.56
N LEU A 206 -2.67 -20.57 4.59
CA LEU A 206 -1.37 -20.10 5.08
C LEU A 206 -1.10 -20.57 6.52
N ARG A 207 -2.07 -20.44 7.42
CA ARG A 207 -1.96 -20.92 8.81
C ARG A 207 -1.68 -22.42 8.89
N SER A 208 -2.35 -23.23 8.06
CA SER A 208 -2.22 -24.69 8.08
C SER A 208 -0.81 -25.17 7.72
N TYR A 209 -0.05 -24.34 6.99
CA TYR A 209 1.32 -24.62 6.56
C TYR A 209 2.37 -23.80 7.33
N GLY A 210 2.00 -23.08 8.40
CA GLY A 210 2.93 -22.26 9.17
C GLY A 210 3.42 -21.00 8.43
N LEU A 211 2.74 -20.59 7.36
CA LEU A 211 3.07 -19.43 6.52
C LEU A 211 2.32 -18.16 6.94
N ALA A 212 1.96 -18.05 8.21
CA ALA A 212 1.12 -16.98 8.76
C ALA A 212 1.95 -15.73 9.11
N ASP A 213 2.81 -15.30 8.19
CA ASP A 213 3.61 -14.10 8.29
C ASP A 213 3.36 -13.15 7.11
N ARG A 214 3.73 -11.88 7.31
CA ARG A 214 3.47 -10.81 6.36
C ARG A 214 4.04 -11.10 4.97
N ASP A 215 5.24 -11.64 4.87
CA ASP A 215 5.89 -11.86 3.57
C ASP A 215 5.15 -12.94 2.77
N MET A 216 4.77 -14.02 3.43
CA MET A 216 3.99 -15.08 2.79
C MET A 216 2.56 -14.64 2.45
N LEU A 217 1.93 -13.78 3.27
CA LEU A 217 0.67 -13.13 2.91
C LEU A 217 0.81 -12.28 1.66
N LEU A 218 1.84 -11.44 1.57
CA LEU A 218 2.11 -10.60 0.39
C LEU A 218 2.34 -11.45 -0.85
N MET A 219 3.12 -12.54 -0.73
CA MET A 219 3.35 -13.51 -1.80
C MET A 219 2.06 -14.18 -2.27
N ALA A 220 1.20 -14.60 -1.34
CA ALA A 220 -0.09 -15.21 -1.66
C ALA A 220 -1.02 -14.25 -2.39
N LEU A 221 -1.20 -13.03 -1.84
CA LEU A 221 -2.09 -12.02 -2.43
C LEU A 221 -1.59 -11.55 -3.80
N ALA A 222 -0.29 -11.31 -3.95
CA ALA A 222 0.31 -10.93 -5.23
C ALA A 222 0.17 -12.06 -6.28
N THR A 223 0.31 -13.32 -5.87
CA THR A 223 0.05 -14.48 -6.73
C THR A 223 -1.40 -14.50 -7.19
N ILE A 224 -2.36 -14.39 -6.27
CA ILE A 224 -3.79 -14.35 -6.60
C ILE A 224 -4.11 -13.21 -7.57
N ARG A 225 -3.51 -12.02 -7.39
CA ARG A 225 -3.71 -10.89 -8.30
C ARG A 225 -3.24 -11.21 -9.72
N ALA A 226 -2.12 -11.91 -9.85
CA ALA A 226 -1.54 -12.23 -11.13
C ALA A 226 -2.29 -13.34 -11.88
N GLU A 227 -2.83 -14.34 -11.16
CA GLU A 227 -3.52 -15.50 -11.74
C GLU A 227 -5.01 -15.25 -11.96
N THR A 228 -5.69 -14.84 -10.90
CA THR A 228 -7.15 -14.87 -10.81
C THR A 228 -7.67 -13.53 -10.31
N GLU A 229 -7.23 -12.42 -10.91
CA GLU A 229 -7.49 -11.02 -10.50
C GLU A 229 -8.86 -10.76 -9.82
N GLY A 230 -9.93 -11.44 -10.21
CA GLY A 230 -11.24 -11.45 -9.51
C GLY A 230 -11.27 -12.02 -8.07
N PHE A 231 -10.16 -12.54 -7.53
CA PHE A 231 -10.04 -13.20 -6.22
C PHE A 231 -10.99 -14.40 -6.05
N VAL A 232 -11.18 -15.18 -7.11
CA VAL A 232 -12.06 -16.36 -7.13
C VAL A 232 -11.26 -17.57 -7.63
N PRO A 233 -11.40 -18.75 -7.01
CA PRO A 233 -10.86 -19.97 -7.59
C PRO A 233 -11.66 -20.31 -8.86
N ILE A 234 -10.98 -20.34 -10.01
CA ILE A 234 -11.63 -20.51 -11.31
C ILE A 234 -11.05 -21.67 -12.10
N ASP A 235 -11.89 -22.26 -12.95
CA ASP A 235 -11.43 -23.11 -14.04
C ASP A 235 -10.69 -22.27 -15.10
N GLU A 236 -9.62 -22.83 -15.64
CA GLU A 236 -9.00 -22.33 -16.86
C GLU A 236 -10.04 -22.32 -17.99
N MET A 237 -10.05 -21.24 -18.75
CA MET A 237 -10.93 -21.08 -19.90
C MET A 237 -10.27 -21.64 -21.16
N LYS A 238 -11.09 -22.01 -22.15
CA LYS A 238 -10.60 -22.43 -23.46
C LYS A 238 -9.82 -21.28 -24.11
N SER A 239 -8.65 -21.58 -24.64
CA SER A 239 -7.78 -20.62 -25.32
C SER A 239 -6.97 -21.30 -26.41
N LYS A 240 -6.34 -20.51 -27.29
CA LYS A 240 -5.40 -21.03 -28.30
C LYS A 240 -4.18 -21.76 -27.71
N PHE A 241 -3.91 -21.60 -26.41
CA PHE A 241 -2.76 -22.21 -25.74
C PHE A 241 -3.08 -23.58 -25.13
N ASN A 242 -4.36 -23.89 -24.95
CA ASN A 242 -4.82 -25.16 -24.41
C ASN A 242 -5.74 -25.93 -25.39
N THR A 243 -6.26 -25.27 -26.42
CA THR A 243 -7.23 -25.85 -27.36
C THR A 243 -6.86 -25.51 -28.80
N GLU A 244 -6.80 -26.52 -29.66
CA GLU A 244 -6.66 -26.41 -31.11
C GLU A 244 -7.97 -26.81 -31.82
N LYS A 245 -8.49 -28.01 -31.53
CA LYS A 245 -9.67 -28.60 -32.19
C LYS A 245 -10.79 -28.89 -31.20
N THR A 246 -10.48 -29.65 -30.15
CA THR A 246 -11.44 -29.98 -29.08
C THR A 246 -10.96 -29.39 -27.76
N PRO A 247 -11.86 -28.98 -26.84
CA PRO A 247 -11.46 -28.31 -25.60
C PRO A 247 -10.35 -29.05 -24.85
N PHE A 248 -9.25 -28.34 -24.57
CA PHE A 248 -8.07 -28.86 -23.86
C PHE A 248 -7.29 -29.97 -24.57
N ASP A 249 -7.47 -30.17 -25.87
CA ASP A 249 -6.76 -31.21 -26.65
C ASP A 249 -5.25 -31.03 -26.69
N LEU A 250 -4.75 -29.79 -26.59
CA LEU A 250 -3.31 -29.54 -26.48
C LEU A 250 -2.73 -30.05 -25.18
N TYR A 251 -3.54 -30.43 -24.18
CA TYR A 251 -3.08 -31.03 -22.94
C TYR A 251 -3.18 -32.57 -22.95
N GLU A 252 -3.68 -33.19 -24.00
CA GLU A 252 -3.80 -34.65 -24.08
C GLU A 252 -2.42 -35.35 -24.09
N PRO A 253 -2.31 -36.60 -23.59
CA PRO A 253 -1.04 -37.33 -23.42
C PRO A 253 -0.17 -37.43 -24.68
N GLY A 254 -0.79 -37.41 -25.87
CA GLY A 254 -0.10 -37.48 -27.15
C GLY A 254 0.65 -36.20 -27.55
N THR A 255 0.46 -35.10 -26.82
CA THR A 255 1.00 -33.79 -27.17
C THR A 255 2.26 -33.44 -26.38
N PRO A 256 3.11 -32.52 -26.86
CA PRO A 256 4.27 -32.06 -26.11
C PRO A 256 3.90 -31.41 -24.76
N ILE A 257 2.74 -30.75 -24.66
CA ILE A 257 2.31 -30.10 -23.41
C ILE A 257 1.77 -31.15 -22.44
N GLY A 258 0.90 -32.05 -22.90
CA GLY A 258 0.38 -33.14 -22.07
C GLY A 258 1.47 -34.00 -21.45
N LYS A 259 2.53 -34.30 -22.20
CA LYS A 259 3.71 -35.01 -21.66
C LYS A 259 4.40 -34.26 -20.51
N ARG A 260 4.54 -32.93 -20.61
CA ARG A 260 5.11 -32.10 -19.52
C ARG A 260 4.17 -31.96 -18.32
N LEU A 261 2.87 -32.10 -18.56
CA LEU A 261 1.83 -32.07 -17.53
C LEU A 261 1.61 -33.43 -16.84
N GLY A 262 2.29 -34.49 -17.32
CA GLY A 262 2.12 -35.84 -16.80
C GLY A 262 0.80 -36.51 -17.19
N ASN A 263 0.11 -35.97 -18.18
CA ASN A 263 -1.13 -36.55 -18.67
C ASN A 263 -0.80 -37.85 -19.40
N THR A 264 -1.52 -38.92 -19.08
CA THR A 264 -1.22 -40.29 -19.53
C THR A 264 -2.43 -41.00 -20.11
N GLN A 265 -3.65 -40.53 -19.84
CA GLN A 265 -4.90 -41.14 -20.28
C GLN A 265 -5.66 -40.18 -21.21
N ALA A 266 -6.42 -40.75 -22.15
CA ALA A 266 -7.28 -39.96 -23.01
C ALA A 266 -8.34 -39.22 -22.17
N GLY A 267 -8.54 -37.94 -22.43
CA GLY A 267 -9.42 -37.05 -21.66
C GLY A 267 -8.72 -36.33 -20.50
N ASP A 268 -7.47 -36.66 -20.20
CA ASP A 268 -6.70 -36.00 -19.13
C ASP A 268 -6.56 -34.50 -19.36
N GLY A 269 -6.51 -34.05 -20.62
CA GLY A 269 -6.34 -32.64 -20.92
C GLY A 269 -7.46 -31.80 -20.32
N ALA A 270 -8.71 -32.20 -20.57
CA ALA A 270 -9.87 -31.53 -19.99
C ALA A 270 -10.07 -31.85 -18.50
N LEU A 271 -9.77 -33.09 -18.08
CA LEU A 271 -9.96 -33.53 -16.70
C LEU A 271 -9.04 -32.77 -15.73
N PHE A 272 -7.77 -32.57 -16.10
CA PHE A 272 -6.72 -31.89 -15.32
C PHE A 272 -6.37 -30.49 -15.84
N LYS A 273 -7.34 -29.77 -16.40
CA LYS A 273 -7.22 -28.34 -16.71
C LYS A 273 -6.88 -27.49 -15.48
N GLY A 274 -6.42 -26.25 -15.70
CA GLY A 274 -6.10 -25.31 -14.61
C GLY A 274 -7.28 -25.03 -13.69
N ARG A 275 -7.03 -25.04 -12.36
CA ARG A 275 -8.03 -24.76 -11.31
C ARG A 275 -7.49 -24.00 -10.13
N GLY A 276 -8.39 -23.34 -9.40
CA GLY A 276 -8.10 -22.67 -8.14
C GLY A 276 -7.36 -21.33 -8.30
N PHE A 277 -6.88 -20.79 -7.19
CA PHE A 277 -6.20 -19.49 -7.13
C PHE A 277 -4.86 -19.45 -7.88
N ILE A 278 -4.21 -20.61 -8.05
CA ILE A 278 -2.88 -20.72 -8.67
C ILE A 278 -2.89 -21.43 -10.03
N GLN A 279 -4.07 -21.77 -10.56
CA GLN A 279 -4.22 -22.53 -11.81
C GLN A 279 -3.42 -23.85 -11.80
N LEU A 280 -3.77 -24.75 -10.88
CA LEU A 280 -3.23 -26.10 -10.80
C LEU A 280 -3.59 -26.89 -12.06
N THR A 281 -2.57 -27.26 -12.87
CA THR A 281 -2.76 -27.90 -14.18
C THR A 281 -1.92 -29.16 -14.34
N GLY A 282 -2.48 -30.20 -14.95
CA GLY A 282 -1.80 -31.45 -15.30
C GLY A 282 -1.85 -32.52 -14.22
N ARG A 283 -2.05 -33.78 -14.65
CA ARG A 283 -2.17 -34.95 -13.75
C ARG A 283 -1.02 -35.06 -12.76
N ASP A 284 0.21 -34.78 -13.16
CA ASP A 284 1.37 -34.85 -12.24
C ASP A 284 1.22 -33.87 -11.08
N ASN A 285 0.76 -32.65 -11.35
CA ASN A 285 0.58 -31.65 -10.30
C ASN A 285 -0.62 -31.99 -9.40
N TYR A 286 -1.74 -32.46 -9.96
CA TYR A 286 -2.88 -32.92 -9.16
C TYR A 286 -2.48 -34.08 -8.24
N THR A 287 -1.71 -35.04 -8.75
CA THR A 287 -1.21 -36.19 -7.98
C THR A 287 -0.26 -35.74 -6.88
N ARG A 288 0.77 -34.96 -7.23
CA ARG A 288 1.81 -34.51 -6.30
C ARG A 288 1.23 -33.64 -5.18
N ILE A 289 0.48 -32.60 -5.53
CA ILE A 289 -0.10 -31.66 -4.56
C ILE A 289 -1.19 -32.33 -3.74
N GLY A 290 -2.05 -33.14 -4.37
CA GLY A 290 -3.05 -33.92 -3.67
C GLY A 290 -2.44 -34.83 -2.61
N THR A 291 -1.37 -35.55 -2.96
CA THR A 291 -0.63 -36.42 -2.03
C THR A 291 -0.05 -35.62 -0.86
N GLN A 292 0.61 -34.48 -1.13
CA GLN A 292 1.19 -33.63 -0.08
C GLN A 292 0.12 -33.10 0.90
N MET A 293 -1.08 -32.79 0.40
CA MET A 293 -2.21 -32.31 1.18
C MET A 293 -3.04 -33.43 1.84
N GLY A 294 -2.81 -34.69 1.49
CA GLY A 294 -3.69 -35.81 1.88
C GLY A 294 -5.09 -35.75 1.26
N VAL A 295 -5.24 -35.15 0.07
CA VAL A 295 -6.49 -35.01 -0.67
C VAL A 295 -6.37 -35.69 -2.03
N ASP A 296 -7.24 -36.64 -2.35
CA ASP A 296 -7.23 -37.31 -3.66
C ASP A 296 -7.84 -36.41 -4.76
N LEU A 297 -7.02 -35.47 -5.23
CA LEU A 297 -7.36 -34.58 -6.32
C LEU A 297 -7.37 -35.30 -7.68
N VAL A 298 -6.83 -36.51 -7.79
CA VAL A 298 -6.85 -37.28 -9.05
C VAL A 298 -8.22 -37.92 -9.24
N ALA A 299 -8.79 -38.49 -8.18
CA ALA A 299 -10.14 -39.04 -8.21
C ALA A 299 -11.22 -37.96 -8.34
N GLN A 300 -11.02 -36.77 -7.73
CA GLN A 300 -11.99 -35.67 -7.79
C GLN A 300 -11.34 -34.31 -8.13
N PRO A 301 -10.88 -34.10 -9.39
CA PRO A 301 -10.15 -32.88 -9.77
C PRO A 301 -10.92 -31.57 -9.57
N ALA A 302 -12.26 -31.62 -9.66
CA ALA A 302 -13.11 -30.46 -9.43
C ALA A 302 -12.99 -29.88 -8.02
N GLN A 303 -12.53 -30.67 -7.04
CA GLN A 303 -12.30 -30.18 -5.67
C GLN A 303 -11.26 -29.05 -5.63
N ALA A 304 -10.35 -28.95 -6.59
CA ALA A 304 -9.36 -27.89 -6.65
C ALA A 304 -9.96 -26.47 -6.78
N ASN A 305 -11.23 -26.33 -7.18
CA ASN A 305 -11.96 -25.06 -7.18
C ASN A 305 -12.76 -24.79 -5.90
N GLN A 306 -12.91 -25.76 -5.00
CA GLN A 306 -13.56 -25.50 -3.72
C GLN A 306 -12.69 -24.51 -2.93
N PRO A 307 -13.23 -23.37 -2.45
CA PRO A 307 -12.40 -22.30 -1.87
C PRO A 307 -11.44 -22.77 -0.77
N ARG A 308 -11.90 -23.68 0.11
CA ARG A 308 -11.07 -24.28 1.16
C ARG A 308 -9.88 -25.06 0.58
N ILE A 309 -10.12 -25.91 -0.42
CA ILE A 309 -9.08 -26.73 -1.06
C ILE A 309 -8.15 -25.84 -1.90
N ALA A 310 -8.68 -24.86 -2.63
CA ALA A 310 -7.89 -23.91 -3.40
C ALA A 310 -6.93 -23.09 -2.51
N GLY A 311 -7.37 -22.70 -1.31
CA GLY A 311 -6.51 -22.04 -0.32
C GLY A 311 -5.38 -22.93 0.18
N LEU A 312 -5.66 -24.21 0.45
CA LEU A 312 -4.64 -25.21 0.82
C LEU A 312 -3.65 -25.48 -0.33
N ILE A 313 -4.13 -25.59 -1.57
CA ILE A 313 -3.29 -25.74 -2.76
C ILE A 313 -2.32 -24.57 -2.86
N LEU A 314 -2.82 -23.33 -2.78
CA LEU A 314 -1.98 -22.13 -2.82
C LEU A 314 -0.89 -22.17 -1.74
N ALA A 315 -1.26 -22.44 -0.48
CA ALA A 315 -0.32 -22.52 0.62
C ALA A 315 0.71 -23.65 0.44
N GLN A 316 0.30 -24.82 -0.03
CA GLN A 316 1.21 -25.94 -0.30
C GLN A 316 2.22 -25.61 -1.40
N PHE A 317 1.83 -24.87 -2.44
CA PHE A 317 2.77 -24.39 -3.47
C PHE A 317 3.82 -23.44 -2.91
N LEU A 318 3.40 -22.49 -2.06
CA LEU A 318 4.32 -21.58 -1.38
C LEU A 318 5.26 -22.36 -0.44
N ALA A 319 4.73 -23.28 0.37
CA ALA A 319 5.50 -24.11 1.29
C ALA A 319 6.58 -24.93 0.57
N ASN A 320 6.27 -25.49 -0.61
CA ASN A 320 7.23 -26.25 -1.42
C ASN A 320 8.46 -25.41 -1.89
N LYS A 321 8.37 -24.08 -1.82
CA LYS A 321 9.39 -23.14 -2.30
C LYS A 321 9.72 -22.06 -1.25
N GLU A 322 9.33 -22.26 0.00
CA GLU A 322 9.36 -21.22 1.03
C GLU A 322 10.72 -20.56 1.16
N ASP A 323 11.78 -21.35 1.40
CA ASP A 323 13.14 -20.83 1.58
C ASP A 323 13.60 -19.99 0.39
N ALA A 324 13.34 -20.48 -0.82
CA ALA A 324 13.71 -19.79 -2.05
C ALA A 324 12.89 -18.51 -2.28
N ILE A 325 11.61 -18.52 -1.92
CA ILE A 325 10.74 -17.35 -2.00
C ILE A 325 11.21 -16.30 -0.99
N ARG A 326 11.49 -16.70 0.26
CA ARG A 326 11.99 -15.79 1.30
C ARG A 326 13.33 -15.18 0.90
N ALA A 327 14.25 -15.98 0.38
CA ALA A 327 15.54 -15.48 -0.11
C ALA A 327 15.35 -14.45 -1.25
N ALA A 328 14.46 -14.74 -2.21
CA ALA A 328 14.16 -13.82 -3.30
C ALA A 328 13.50 -12.52 -2.79
N ALA A 329 12.54 -12.62 -1.85
CA ALA A 329 11.88 -11.46 -1.25
C ALA A 329 12.85 -10.59 -0.45
N ALA A 330 13.76 -11.19 0.32
CA ALA A 330 14.82 -10.48 1.06
C ALA A 330 15.80 -9.75 0.13
N ALA A 331 16.03 -10.28 -1.07
CA ALA A 331 16.83 -9.64 -2.11
C ALA A 331 16.03 -8.64 -2.99
N ASP A 332 14.76 -8.40 -2.69
CA ASP A 332 13.81 -7.61 -3.51
C ASP A 332 13.66 -8.13 -4.96
N ASP A 333 14.00 -9.40 -5.21
CA ASP A 333 13.88 -10.07 -6.52
C ASP A 333 12.49 -10.68 -6.71
N LEU A 334 11.52 -9.79 -6.94
CA LEU A 334 10.13 -10.18 -7.19
C LEU A 334 9.95 -10.97 -8.50
N VAL A 335 10.91 -10.89 -9.43
CA VAL A 335 10.86 -11.67 -10.67
C VAL A 335 11.14 -13.13 -10.36
N GLN A 336 12.17 -13.40 -9.58
CA GLN A 336 12.50 -14.74 -9.14
C GLN A 336 11.43 -15.30 -8.20
N ALA A 337 10.94 -14.50 -7.25
CA ALA A 337 9.83 -14.91 -6.36
C ALA A 337 8.60 -15.36 -7.15
N ARG A 338 8.22 -14.62 -8.21
CA ARG A 338 7.11 -14.98 -9.09
C ARG A 338 7.37 -16.27 -9.89
N LYS A 339 8.58 -16.41 -10.45
CA LYS A 339 8.97 -17.61 -11.21
C LYS A 339 8.94 -18.88 -10.35
N LEU A 340 9.29 -18.79 -9.07
CA LEU A 340 9.27 -19.94 -8.16
C LEU A 340 7.85 -20.51 -7.95
N VAL A 341 6.84 -19.65 -8.02
CA VAL A 341 5.44 -20.02 -7.75
C VAL A 341 4.71 -20.48 -9.03
N ASN A 342 4.85 -19.74 -10.13
CA ASN A 342 4.11 -20.00 -11.39
C ASN A 342 4.96 -20.70 -12.47
N GLY A 343 6.28 -20.71 -12.36
CA GLY A 343 7.19 -21.24 -13.39
C GLY A 343 7.41 -20.30 -14.59
N GLY A 344 6.79 -19.12 -14.61
CA GLY A 344 6.90 -18.13 -15.68
C GLY A 344 6.77 -16.67 -15.19
N SER A 345 6.72 -15.72 -16.14
CA SER A 345 6.59 -14.28 -15.88
C SER A 345 5.24 -13.69 -16.30
N HIS A 346 4.26 -14.52 -16.64
CA HIS A 346 2.92 -14.05 -16.95
C HIS A 346 2.28 -13.39 -15.72
N GLY A 347 1.69 -12.21 -15.92
CA GLY A 347 1.10 -11.42 -14.85
C GLY A 347 2.11 -10.75 -13.91
N LEU A 348 3.40 -10.70 -14.26
CA LEU A 348 4.45 -10.12 -13.40
C LEU A 348 4.18 -8.67 -12.99
N ASP A 349 3.64 -7.83 -13.88
CA ASP A 349 3.32 -6.44 -13.55
C ASP A 349 2.24 -6.35 -12.46
N ARG A 350 1.19 -7.17 -12.60
CA ARG A 350 0.10 -7.29 -11.60
C ARG A 350 0.61 -7.83 -10.27
N PHE A 351 1.52 -8.80 -10.32
CA PHE A 351 2.18 -9.35 -9.14
C PHE A 351 2.99 -8.26 -8.42
N LYS A 352 3.87 -7.55 -9.13
CA LYS A 352 4.71 -6.48 -8.55
C LYS A 352 3.88 -5.34 -8.00
N ASP A 353 2.84 -4.91 -8.71
CA ASP A 353 1.91 -3.87 -8.27
C ASP A 353 1.21 -4.24 -6.95
N ALA A 354 0.63 -5.44 -6.87
CA ALA A 354 -0.02 -5.91 -5.65
C ALA A 354 0.96 -6.07 -4.49
N TYR A 355 2.15 -6.62 -4.75
CA TYR A 355 3.19 -6.79 -3.74
C TYR A 355 3.66 -5.44 -3.18
N ALA A 356 3.96 -4.48 -4.06
CA ALA A 356 4.39 -3.13 -3.67
C ALA A 356 3.30 -2.40 -2.87
N LYS A 357 2.05 -2.44 -3.32
CA LYS A 357 0.91 -1.87 -2.56
C LYS A 357 0.77 -2.53 -1.20
N GLY A 358 0.88 -3.86 -1.15
CA GLY A 358 0.80 -4.63 0.07
C GLY A 358 1.87 -4.24 1.10
N ARG A 359 3.13 -4.07 0.66
CA ARG A 359 4.22 -3.58 1.54
C ARG A 359 3.93 -2.23 2.18
N VAL A 360 3.16 -1.37 1.51
CA VAL A 360 2.80 -0.05 2.04
C VAL A 360 1.63 -0.13 3.01
N VAL A 361 0.59 -0.92 2.68
CA VAL A 361 -0.68 -0.89 3.42
C VAL A 361 -0.80 -1.96 4.51
N ILE A 362 -0.11 -3.09 4.37
CA ILE A 362 -0.13 -4.19 5.33
C ILE A 362 1.02 -3.95 6.33
N PRO A 363 0.73 -3.65 7.61
CA PRO A 363 1.75 -3.40 8.62
C PRO A 363 2.53 -4.67 8.98
N GLU A 364 3.71 -4.47 9.56
CA GLU A 364 4.44 -5.54 10.25
C GLU A 364 3.67 -5.97 11.51
N GLY A 365 3.75 -7.26 11.86
CA GLY A 365 3.04 -7.82 13.01
C GLY A 365 1.54 -8.01 12.82
N ILE A 366 1.02 -7.94 11.58
CA ILE A 366 -0.40 -8.25 11.31
C ILE A 366 -0.69 -9.73 11.62
N GLU A 367 -1.78 -9.97 12.35
CA GLU A 367 -2.30 -11.30 12.65
C GLU A 367 -2.97 -11.86 11.40
N ILE A 368 -2.46 -13.01 10.95
CA ILE A 368 -2.91 -13.73 9.76
C ILE A 368 -3.81 -14.87 10.12
#